data_AF-H0VYG5-F1
#
_entry.id   AF-H0VYG5-F1
#
_cell.length_a   1.000
_cell.length_b   1.000
_cell.length_c   1.000
_cell.angle_alpha   90.00
_cell.angle_beta   90.00
_cell.angle_gamma   90.00
#
_symmetry.space_group_name_H-M   'P 1'
#
loop_
_entity.id
_entity.type
_entity.pdbx_description
1 polymer ?
#
loop_
_entity_poly.entity_id
_entity_poly.type
_entity_poly.pdbx_seq_one_letter_code
_entity_poly.pdbx_strand_id
1 'polypeptide(L)' 'MVQLTATPQSALVDEPVHVRVTGLRPFQVVCLQASLQDEKQNLFHSE' A
#
# COMPACT_ATOMS: atom_id res chain seq x y z
N MET A 1 11.41 -8.06 -11.45
CA MET A 1 10.55 -6.85 -11.43
C MET A 1 9.76 -6.92 -10.13
N VAL A 2 9.79 -5.87 -9.31
CA VAL A 2 9.00 -5.81 -8.07
C VAL A 2 7.57 -5.44 -8.45
N GLN A 3 6.60 -6.11 -7.86
CA GLN A 3 5.18 -5.83 -8.10
C GLN A 3 4.46 -5.71 -6.76
N LEU A 4 3.67 -4.64 -6.63
CA LEU A 4 2.78 -4.39 -5.49
C LEU A 4 1.33 -4.54 -5.98
N THR A 5 0.55 -5.37 -5.31
CA THR A 5 -0.87 -5.59 -5.63
C THR A 5 -1.72 -5.44 -4.39
N ALA A 6 -2.91 -4.85 -4.56
CA ALA A 6 -3.94 -4.75 -3.55
C ALA A 6 -5.22 -5.44 -4.07
N THR A 7 -5.84 -6.27 -3.24
CA THR A 7 -7.07 -7.01 -3.60
C THR A 7 -8.15 -6.81 -2.53
N PRO A 8 -9.35 -6.31 -2.89
CA PRO A 8 -9.73 -5.85 -4.23
C PRO A 8 -8.98 -4.56 -4.62
N GLN A 9 -8.96 -4.24 -5.92
CA GLN A 9 -8.31 -3.03 -6.43
C GLN A 9 -9.03 -1.74 -6.00
N SER A 10 -10.33 -1.85 -5.71
CA SER A 10 -11.15 -0.77 -5.15
C SER A 10 -12.02 -1.35 -4.06
N ALA A 11 -12.13 -0.63 -2.95
CA ALA A 11 -12.90 -0.99 -1.77
C ALA A 11 -13.49 0.28 -1.15
N LEU A 12 -14.51 0.11 -0.31
CA LEU A 12 -14.96 1.18 0.58
C LEU A 12 -13.96 1.37 1.72
N VAL A 13 -14.04 2.52 2.40
CA VAL A 13 -13.10 2.90 3.48
C VAL A 13 -13.11 1.94 4.66
N ASP A 14 -14.24 1.27 4.88
CA ASP A 14 -14.52 0.33 5.96
C ASP A 14 -14.30 -1.14 5.56
N GLU A 15 -13.94 -1.40 4.31
CA GLU A 15 -13.72 -2.74 3.78
C GLU A 15 -12.23 -3.12 3.77
N PRO A 16 -11.87 -4.35 4.17
CA PRO A 16 -10.48 -4.78 4.22
C PRO A 16 -9.89 -4.96 2.82
N VAL A 17 -8.61 -4.62 2.67
CA VAL A 17 -7.82 -4.83 1.45
C VAL A 17 -6.57 -5.65 1.76
N HIS A 18 -6.27 -6.65 0.94
CA HIS A 18 -5.08 -7.48 1.08
C HIS A 18 -3.94 -6.95 0.19
N VAL A 19 -2.84 -6.53 0.81
CA VAL A 19 -1.64 -6.02 0.13
C VAL A 19 -0.58 -7.11 0.01
N ARG A 20 -0.01 -7.29 -1.20
CA ARG A 20 1.04 -8.28 -1.48
C ARG A 20 2.15 -7.67 -2.32
N VAL A 21 3.40 -7.97 -1.97
CA VAL A 21 4.59 -7.64 -2.75
C VAL A 21 5.23 -8.91 -3.30
N THR A 22 5.58 -8.94 -4.59
CA THR A 22 6.33 -10.03 -5.24
C THR A 22 7.55 -9.49 -5.97
N GLY A 23 8.49 -10.38 -6.32
CA GLY A 23 9.70 -10.02 -7.06
C GLY A 23 10.82 -9.39 -6.21
N LEU A 24 10.72 -9.46 -4.88
CA LEU A 24 11.81 -9.13 -3.95
C LEU A 24 12.83 -10.27 -3.88
N ARG A 25 14.07 -9.95 -3.48
CA ARG A 25 15.04 -10.98 -3.14
C ARG A 25 14.61 -11.71 -1.87
N PRO A 26 14.91 -13.01 -1.72
CA PRO A 26 14.68 -13.71 -0.47
C PRO A 26 15.28 -12.94 0.72
N PHE A 27 14.51 -12.82 1.81
CA PHE A 27 14.91 -12.14 3.05
C PHE A 27 15.29 -10.66 2.90
N GLN A 28 14.88 -9.99 1.81
CA GLN A 28 15.09 -8.57 1.65
C GLN A 28 14.25 -7.80 2.68
N VAL A 29 14.91 -7.06 3.56
CA VAL A 29 14.27 -6.12 4.49
C VAL A 29 13.71 -4.95 3.70
N VAL A 30 12.45 -4.60 3.92
CA VAL A 30 11.73 -3.51 3.25
C VAL A 30 10.82 -2.80 4.26
N CYS A 31 10.44 -1.56 3.93
CA CYS A 31 9.42 -0.80 4.62
C CYS A 31 8.22 -0.63 3.68
N LEU A 32 7.00 -0.77 4.20
CA LEU A 32 5.80 -0.39 3.47
C LEU A 32 5.38 0.99 3.97
N GLN A 33 5.10 1.92 3.07
CA GLN A 33 4.64 3.26 3.42
C GLN A 33 3.31 3.51 2.73
N ALA A 34 2.36 4.06 3.48
CA ALA A 34 1.08 4.54 2.95
C ALA A 34 1.04 6.07 3.03
N SER A 35 0.50 6.71 2.00
CA SER A 35 0.28 8.15 1.96
C SER A 35 -1.09 8.47 1.35
N LEU A 36 -1.80 9.42 1.94
CA LEU A 36 -3.09 9.92 1.45
C LEU A 36 -3.03 11.45 1.40
N GLN A 37 -3.43 12.02 0.26
CA GLN A 37 -3.69 13.45 0.16
C GLN A 37 -5.20 13.66 0.12
N ASP A 38 -5.71 14.51 1.03
CA ASP A 38 -7.13 14.85 1.06
C ASP A 38 -7.48 15.95 0.04
N GLU A 39 -8.78 16.25 -0.08
CA GLU A 39 -9.30 17.28 -0.99
C GLU A 39 -8.79 18.70 -0.65
N LYS A 40 -8.38 18.92 0.61
CA LYS A 40 -7.83 20.19 1.10
C LYS A 40 -6.31 20.27 0.97
N GLN A 41 -5.69 19.30 0.28
CA GLN A 41 -4.25 19.16 0.08
C GLN A 41 -3.44 18.77 1.34
N ASN A 42 -4.08 18.34 2.42
CA ASN A 42 -3.37 17.83 3.60
C ASN A 42 -2.81 16.43 3.31
N LEU A 43 -1.58 16.19 3.76
CA LEU A 43 -0.88 14.91 3.60
C LEU A 43 -0.91 14.11 4.90
N PHE A 44 -1.37 12.87 4.81
CA PHE A 44 -1.34 11.86 5.88
C PHE A 44 -0.41 10.72 5.46
N HIS A 45 0.33 10.15 6.41
CA HIS A 45 1.27 9.06 6.15
C HIS A 45 1.30 8.03 7.28
N SER A 46 1.67 6.79 6.94
CA SER A 46 1.90 5.68 7.87
C SER A 46 3.07 4.82 7.37
N GLU A 47 3.90 4.33 8.29
CA GLU A 47 5.08 3.50 8.05
C GLU A 47 5.19 2.35 9.05
#